data_AF-A0A6P0XGY4-F1
#
_entry.id   AF-A0A6P0XGY4-F1
#
_cell.length_a   1.000
_cell.length_b   1.000
_cell.length_c   1.000
_cell.angle_alpha   90.00
_cell.angle_beta   90.00
_cell.angle_gamma   90.00
#
_symmetry.space_group_name_H-M   'P 1'
#
loop_
_entity.id
_entity.type
_entity.pdbx_description
1 polymer ?
#
loop_
_entity_poly.entity_id
_entity_poly.type
_entity_poly.pdbx_seq_one_letter_code
_entity_poly.pdbx_strand_id
1 'polypeptide(L)'
;MSINTNKQIKNQIFRDGVSQRDRFLKELEPDYVSVDERNLSDLLTFVQQYATKLNYYDESNTIKGNWSNFFAGDVKQMVTYINNPESFADDEQTLKKLSQPHLVLLFTFLLLLRYPQEQLKNLTQRNLDFYYQDVLKFTQKQEVVDKVNVVFELAQGEETHLIKQGTLLNAGQDSQGIDLNYAMDEDIVVNQATIASIKTLFVEKSYISLETIHNQEKKSDTGFEKMLRWAVGSPNQGDELPKFNGNAVDLEYLKNNIYQQIKTLEKTESAPVNIKNYIENQLFFDTVENLKYCLGIHERQINKDESDTQEPTEFEWQEVYKIIEKAYKKKITFQRRNTLKEEREKLGFEFMMKFALGHPNSGDSLPEMPNNYTTLEQIFNNITQENVTQYIKEQLYLSVEDFRKIIEIQGRTENQNWEEVYRLLEKAQTKKRNFTYPPIGRKEINNIYANS
;
A
#
# COMPACT_ATOMS: atom_id res chain seq x y z
N MET A 1 -9.39 31.33 -29.78
CA MET A 1 -10.66 30.71 -29.34
C MET A 1 -10.39 29.22 -29.27
N SER A 2 -10.05 28.68 -28.10
CA SER A 2 -10.98 28.36 -27.01
C SER A 2 -12.02 27.33 -27.49
N ILE A 3 -12.30 26.20 -26.88
CA ILE A 3 -11.79 25.47 -25.70
C ILE A 3 -12.65 24.17 -25.68
N ASN A 4 -12.12 23.09 -25.12
CA ASN A 4 -12.81 21.92 -24.54
C ASN A 4 -13.85 21.14 -25.36
N THR A 5 -13.51 19.87 -25.58
CA THR A 5 -14.42 18.77 -25.26
C THR A 5 -13.71 17.82 -24.30
N ASN A 6 -14.20 17.81 -23.06
CA ASN A 6 -13.78 16.95 -21.96
C ASN A 6 -13.76 15.49 -22.39
N LYS A 7 -12.55 14.95 -22.51
CA LYS A 7 -12.30 13.51 -22.59
C LYS A 7 -12.72 12.91 -21.26
N GLN A 8 -13.78 12.11 -21.30
CA GLN A 8 -14.34 11.38 -20.16
C GLN A 8 -13.22 10.62 -19.43
N ILE A 9 -12.89 11.09 -18.23
CA ILE A 9 -12.21 10.29 -17.22
C ILE A 9 -13.26 9.28 -16.76
N LYS A 10 -13.26 8.09 -17.38
CA LYS A 10 -13.86 6.90 -16.79
C LYS A 10 -13.06 6.62 -15.53
N ASN A 11 -13.54 7.11 -14.38
CA ASN A 11 -13.14 6.57 -13.09
C ASN A 11 -13.53 5.09 -13.09
N GLN A 12 -12.57 4.23 -13.44
CA GLN A 12 -12.56 2.85 -12.98
C GLN A 12 -12.46 2.92 -11.46
N ILE A 13 -13.62 2.91 -10.82
CA ILE A 13 -13.72 2.53 -9.42
C ILE A 13 -13.30 1.06 -9.40
N PHE A 14 -12.02 0.81 -9.16
CA PHE A 14 -11.55 -0.49 -8.69
C PHE A 14 -12.21 -0.69 -7.32
N ARG A 15 -13.37 -1.34 -7.31
CA ARG A 15 -13.91 -1.96 -6.11
C ARG A 15 -12.99 -3.16 -5.85
N ASP A 16 -12.09 -3.08 -4.88
CA ASP A 16 -11.16 -4.16 -4.56
C ASP A 16 -11.82 -5.37 -3.86
N GLY A 17 -13.14 -5.32 -3.64
CA GLY A 17 -13.91 -6.46 -3.17
C GLY A 17 -14.40 -7.30 -4.35
N VAL A 18 -13.83 -8.49 -4.55
CA VAL A 18 -14.51 -9.55 -5.29
C VAL A 18 -15.88 -9.77 -4.64
N SER A 19 -16.94 -9.64 -5.45
CA SER A 19 -18.30 -9.92 -4.96
C SER A 19 -18.32 -11.34 -4.38
N GLN A 20 -19.18 -11.61 -3.39
CA GLN A 20 -19.26 -12.96 -2.82
C GLN A 20 -19.54 -14.03 -3.89
N ARG A 21 -20.23 -13.64 -4.97
CA ARG A 21 -20.50 -14.50 -6.13
C ARG A 21 -19.24 -14.78 -6.95
N ASP A 22 -18.30 -13.82 -7.01
CA ASP A 22 -17.02 -13.98 -7.70
C ASP A 22 -15.96 -14.72 -6.86
N ARG A 23 -16.28 -15.11 -5.62
CA ARG A 23 -15.42 -15.94 -4.74
C ARG A 23 -15.73 -17.44 -4.81
N PHE A 24 -16.72 -17.83 -5.61
CA PHE A 24 -17.06 -19.24 -5.77
C PHE A 24 -16.02 -19.92 -6.66
N LEU A 25 -15.29 -20.88 -6.10
CA LEU A 25 -14.33 -21.69 -6.85
C LEU A 25 -15.10 -22.68 -7.72
N LYS A 26 -14.95 -22.57 -9.05
CA LYS A 26 -15.61 -23.46 -10.01
C LYS A 26 -15.22 -24.92 -9.78
N GLU A 27 -14.03 -25.15 -9.24
CA GLU A 27 -13.49 -26.47 -8.87
C GLU A 27 -14.30 -27.18 -7.77
N LEU A 28 -15.11 -26.44 -7.01
CA LEU A 28 -16.01 -26.99 -5.99
C LEU A 28 -17.40 -27.29 -6.55
N GLU A 29 -17.65 -27.04 -7.84
CA GLU A 29 -18.89 -27.50 -8.46
C GLU A 29 -18.90 -29.04 -8.52
N PRO A 30 -20.00 -29.69 -8.15
CA PRO A 30 -20.07 -31.16 -8.12
C PRO A 30 -19.86 -31.80 -9.49
N ASP A 31 -20.27 -31.09 -10.53
CA ASP A 31 -20.14 -31.50 -11.93
C ASP A 31 -18.81 -31.03 -12.58
N TYR A 32 -17.90 -30.40 -11.81
CA TYR A 32 -16.63 -29.91 -12.35
C TYR A 32 -15.73 -31.05 -12.85
N VAL A 33 -15.71 -32.18 -12.13
CA VAL A 33 -15.02 -33.41 -12.52
C VAL A 33 -16.00 -34.56 -12.35
N SER A 34 -16.09 -35.43 -13.36
CA SER A 34 -16.84 -36.68 -13.25
C SER A 34 -15.87 -37.86 -13.10
N VAL A 35 -16.28 -38.88 -12.34
CA VAL A 35 -15.50 -40.13 -12.20
C VAL A 35 -15.43 -40.90 -13.54
N ASP A 36 -16.45 -40.77 -14.38
CA ASP A 36 -16.45 -41.25 -15.77
C ASP A 36 -16.94 -40.12 -16.69
N GLU A 37 -16.06 -39.68 -17.60
CA GLU A 37 -16.32 -38.58 -18.55
C GLU A 37 -16.57 -39.10 -19.98
N ARG A 38 -16.49 -40.42 -20.19
CA ARG A 38 -16.65 -41.01 -21.53
C ARG A 38 -18.08 -40.83 -22.00
N ASN A 39 -18.23 -40.08 -23.09
CA ASN A 39 -19.49 -39.95 -23.77
C ASN A 39 -19.72 -41.14 -24.72
N LEU A 40 -20.90 -41.19 -25.34
CA LEU A 40 -21.29 -42.28 -26.23
C LEU A 40 -20.34 -42.48 -27.42
N SER A 41 -19.78 -41.39 -27.96
CA SER A 41 -18.78 -41.45 -29.04
C SER A 41 -17.49 -42.10 -28.58
N ASP A 42 -17.03 -41.78 -27.37
CA ASP A 42 -15.83 -42.36 -26.77
C ASP A 42 -16.01 -43.85 -26.52
N LEU A 43 -17.19 -44.25 -26.01
CA LEU A 43 -17.51 -45.66 -25.76
C LEU A 43 -17.59 -46.47 -27.05
N LEU A 44 -18.22 -45.94 -28.10
CA LEU A 44 -18.28 -46.60 -29.42
C LEU A 44 -16.90 -46.71 -30.05
N THR A 45 -16.09 -45.65 -29.98
CA THR A 45 -14.71 -45.65 -30.46
C THR A 45 -13.88 -46.68 -29.69
N PHE A 46 -14.05 -46.76 -28.38
CA PHE A 46 -13.41 -47.76 -27.54
C PHE A 46 -13.78 -49.18 -27.97
N VAL A 47 -15.07 -49.46 -28.20
CA VAL A 47 -15.54 -50.78 -28.67
C VAL A 47 -14.92 -51.14 -30.02
N GLN A 48 -14.91 -50.21 -30.97
CA GLN A 48 -14.31 -50.43 -32.29
C GLN A 48 -12.81 -50.72 -32.19
N GLN A 49 -12.06 -49.97 -31.38
CA GLN A 49 -10.64 -50.19 -31.14
C GLN A 49 -10.38 -51.52 -30.43
N TYR A 50 -11.17 -51.84 -29.40
CA TYR A 50 -11.05 -53.08 -28.64
C TYR A 50 -11.30 -54.30 -29.53
N ALA A 51 -12.29 -54.23 -30.42
CA ALA A 51 -12.62 -55.29 -31.36
C ALA A 51 -11.45 -55.65 -32.32
N THR A 52 -10.55 -54.70 -32.63
CA THR A 52 -9.35 -54.99 -33.43
C THR A 52 -8.37 -55.94 -32.75
N LYS A 53 -8.43 -56.04 -31.42
CA LYS A 53 -7.54 -56.87 -30.60
C LYS A 53 -8.08 -58.27 -30.36
N LEU A 54 -9.34 -58.53 -30.73
CA LEU A 54 -10.00 -59.81 -30.54
C LEU A 54 -9.94 -60.63 -31.83
N ASN A 55 -9.37 -61.82 -31.77
CA ASN A 55 -9.36 -62.75 -32.90
C ASN A 55 -10.79 -63.21 -33.23
N TYR A 56 -11.13 -63.21 -34.51
CA TYR A 56 -12.36 -63.81 -35.03
C TYR A 56 -12.07 -65.22 -35.51
N TYR A 57 -12.85 -66.19 -35.05
CA TYR A 57 -12.76 -67.60 -35.44
C TYR A 57 -13.96 -67.96 -36.31
N ASP A 58 -13.71 -68.62 -37.44
CA ASP A 58 -14.78 -69.13 -38.31
C ASP A 58 -15.38 -70.45 -37.79
N GLU A 59 -16.37 -70.98 -38.52
CA GLU A 59 -17.07 -72.23 -38.16
C GLU A 59 -16.14 -73.46 -38.09
N SER A 60 -14.96 -73.37 -38.72
CA SER A 60 -13.92 -74.41 -38.65
C SER A 60 -12.92 -74.17 -37.52
N ASN A 61 -13.19 -73.21 -36.64
CA ASN A 61 -12.34 -72.77 -35.53
C ASN A 61 -10.96 -72.25 -35.99
N THR A 62 -10.89 -71.66 -37.18
CA THR A 62 -9.66 -71.04 -37.69
C THR A 62 -9.73 -69.51 -37.61
N ILE A 63 -8.59 -68.87 -37.33
CA ILE A 63 -8.52 -67.42 -37.19
C ILE A 63 -8.72 -66.78 -38.57
N LYS A 64 -9.78 -65.97 -38.70
CA LYS A 64 -10.15 -65.20 -39.90
C LYS A 64 -10.24 -63.71 -39.59
N GLY A 65 -9.12 -63.13 -39.15
CA GLY A 65 -9.03 -61.70 -38.83
C GLY A 65 -9.49 -61.39 -37.40
N ASN A 66 -10.21 -60.28 -37.23
CA ASN A 66 -10.65 -59.78 -35.93
C ASN A 66 -12.12 -59.32 -35.95
N TRP A 67 -12.65 -58.97 -34.77
CA TRP A 67 -14.05 -58.57 -34.60
C TRP A 67 -14.38 -57.15 -35.09
N SER A 68 -13.44 -56.39 -35.65
CA SER A 68 -13.68 -54.98 -36.03
C SER A 68 -14.81 -54.82 -37.05
N ASN A 69 -14.92 -55.74 -38.01
CA ASN A 69 -15.98 -55.74 -39.02
C ASN A 69 -17.39 -55.88 -38.41
N PHE A 70 -17.50 -56.51 -37.24
CA PHE A 70 -18.77 -56.70 -36.53
C PHE A 70 -19.30 -55.40 -35.91
N PHE A 71 -18.43 -54.41 -35.68
CA PHE A 71 -18.80 -53.10 -35.12
C PHE A 71 -18.43 -51.95 -36.07
N ALA A 72 -18.25 -52.25 -37.35
CA ALA A 72 -17.81 -51.28 -38.36
C ALA A 72 -18.92 -50.27 -38.67
N GLY A 73 -18.50 -49.02 -38.88
CA GLY A 73 -19.38 -47.93 -39.30
C GLY A 73 -18.94 -46.60 -38.72
N ASP A 74 -19.59 -45.53 -39.17
CA ASP A 74 -19.27 -44.17 -38.73
C ASP A 74 -19.84 -43.89 -37.34
N VAL A 75 -18.96 -43.55 -36.39
CA VAL A 75 -19.35 -43.31 -35.00
C VAL A 75 -20.36 -42.16 -34.87
N LYS A 76 -20.26 -41.12 -35.71
CA LYS A 76 -21.22 -40.00 -35.65
C LYS A 76 -22.60 -40.47 -36.08
N GLN A 77 -22.71 -41.25 -37.16
CA GLN A 77 -23.98 -41.85 -37.59
C GLN A 77 -24.58 -42.75 -36.52
N MET A 78 -23.76 -43.57 -35.86
CA MET A 78 -24.19 -44.41 -34.74
C MET A 78 -24.72 -43.58 -33.56
N VAL A 79 -23.99 -42.55 -33.12
CA VAL A 79 -24.43 -41.65 -32.03
C VAL A 79 -25.75 -40.95 -32.39
N THR A 80 -25.88 -40.44 -33.62
CA THR A 80 -27.13 -39.82 -34.08
C THR A 80 -28.29 -40.81 -34.03
N TYR A 81 -28.10 -42.03 -34.51
CA TYR A 81 -29.13 -43.07 -34.50
C TYR A 81 -29.54 -43.47 -33.08
N ILE A 82 -28.58 -43.56 -32.15
CA ILE A 82 -28.86 -43.88 -30.75
C ILE A 82 -29.72 -42.81 -30.07
N ASN A 83 -29.45 -41.53 -30.38
CA ASN A 83 -30.18 -40.41 -29.79
C ASN A 83 -31.55 -40.17 -30.45
N ASN A 84 -31.63 -40.35 -31.77
CA ASN A 84 -32.84 -40.15 -32.55
C ASN A 84 -32.87 -41.12 -33.76
N PRO A 85 -33.42 -42.32 -33.62
CA PRO A 85 -33.50 -43.29 -34.71
C PRO A 85 -34.26 -42.78 -35.94
N GLU A 86 -35.22 -41.87 -35.76
CA GLU A 86 -36.06 -41.32 -36.83
C GLU A 86 -35.29 -40.38 -37.77
N SER A 87 -34.11 -39.90 -37.37
CA SER A 87 -33.30 -39.00 -38.21
C SER A 87 -32.81 -39.62 -39.52
N PHE A 88 -32.90 -40.95 -39.65
CA PHE A 88 -32.53 -41.70 -40.84
C PHE A 88 -33.73 -42.31 -41.58
N ALA A 89 -34.96 -41.86 -41.29
CA ALA A 89 -36.17 -42.37 -41.94
C ALA A 89 -36.13 -42.27 -43.47
N ASP A 90 -35.50 -41.20 -44.01
CA ASP A 90 -35.36 -40.96 -45.45
C ASP A 90 -34.10 -41.61 -46.07
N ASP A 91 -33.22 -42.23 -45.27
CA ASP A 91 -32.01 -42.94 -45.72
C ASP A 91 -32.10 -44.43 -45.37
N GLU A 92 -32.85 -45.16 -46.20
CA GLU A 92 -33.12 -46.60 -46.01
C GLU A 92 -31.83 -47.44 -45.95
N GLN A 93 -30.77 -47.03 -46.66
CA GLN A 93 -29.51 -47.77 -46.69
C GLN A 93 -28.75 -47.66 -45.37
N THR A 94 -28.64 -46.44 -44.81
CA THR A 94 -27.99 -46.22 -43.52
C THR A 94 -28.84 -46.79 -42.38
N LEU A 95 -30.16 -46.62 -42.45
CA LEU A 95 -31.10 -47.17 -41.48
C LEU A 95 -30.98 -48.70 -41.40
N LYS A 96 -30.92 -49.40 -42.54
CA LYS A 96 -30.75 -50.86 -42.58
C LYS A 96 -29.41 -51.33 -42.02
N LYS A 97 -28.34 -50.53 -42.16
CA LYS A 97 -27.03 -50.85 -41.57
C LYS A 97 -27.03 -50.68 -40.05
N LEU A 98 -27.59 -49.58 -39.54
CA LEU A 98 -27.58 -49.26 -38.12
C LEU A 98 -28.61 -50.06 -37.30
N SER A 99 -29.69 -50.51 -37.94
CA SER A 99 -30.74 -51.35 -37.33
C SER A 99 -30.41 -52.85 -37.26
N GLN A 100 -29.18 -53.25 -37.61
CA GLN A 100 -28.77 -54.65 -37.52
C GLN A 100 -28.85 -55.12 -36.06
N PRO A 101 -29.40 -56.32 -35.77
CA PRO A 101 -29.72 -56.75 -34.40
C PRO A 101 -28.56 -56.66 -33.41
N HIS A 102 -27.33 -56.95 -33.84
CA HIS A 102 -26.15 -56.89 -32.98
C HIS A 102 -25.73 -55.46 -32.63
N LEU A 103 -25.88 -54.50 -33.55
CA LEU A 103 -25.63 -53.08 -33.28
C LEU A 103 -26.71 -52.52 -32.36
N VAL A 104 -27.98 -52.83 -32.61
CA VAL A 104 -29.09 -52.40 -31.74
C VAL A 104 -28.92 -52.93 -30.32
N LEU A 105 -28.46 -54.19 -30.15
CA LEU A 105 -28.14 -54.75 -28.84
C LEU A 105 -27.01 -53.97 -28.15
N LEU A 106 -25.91 -53.67 -28.87
CA LEU A 106 -24.82 -52.86 -28.35
C LEU A 106 -25.29 -51.45 -27.97
N PHE A 107 -26.05 -50.80 -28.84
CA PHE A 107 -26.59 -49.46 -28.61
C PHE A 107 -27.48 -49.42 -27.37
N THR A 108 -28.34 -50.43 -27.21
CA THR A 108 -29.19 -50.57 -26.02
C THR A 108 -28.33 -50.76 -24.77
N PHE A 109 -27.29 -51.59 -24.83
CA PHE A 109 -26.34 -51.75 -23.72
C PHE A 109 -25.66 -50.43 -23.34
N LEU A 110 -25.17 -49.66 -24.32
CA LEU A 110 -24.55 -48.36 -24.07
C LEU A 110 -25.54 -47.33 -23.50
N LEU A 111 -26.81 -47.37 -23.94
CA LEU A 111 -27.87 -46.56 -23.34
C LEU A 111 -28.13 -46.93 -21.87
N LEU A 112 -28.11 -48.22 -21.54
CA LEU A 112 -28.28 -48.68 -20.15
C LEU A 112 -27.08 -48.31 -19.27
N LEU A 113 -25.89 -48.17 -19.85
CA LEU A 113 -24.68 -47.78 -19.11
C LEU A 113 -24.76 -46.36 -18.54
N ARG A 114 -25.69 -45.52 -19.02
CA ARG A 114 -25.89 -44.16 -18.48
C ARG A 114 -26.32 -44.15 -17.01
N TYR A 115 -27.11 -45.14 -16.56
CA TYR A 115 -27.62 -45.19 -15.19
C TYR A 115 -26.51 -45.35 -14.14
N PRO A 116 -25.57 -46.32 -14.27
CA PRO A 116 -24.43 -46.38 -13.36
C PRO A 116 -23.50 -45.17 -13.52
N GLN A 117 -23.35 -44.59 -14.72
CA GLN A 117 -22.58 -43.36 -14.89
C GLN A 117 -23.17 -42.17 -14.12
N GLU A 118 -24.50 -42.02 -14.10
CA GLU A 118 -25.18 -41.01 -13.27
C GLU A 118 -24.96 -41.24 -11.76
N GLN A 119 -24.98 -42.50 -11.32
CA GLN A 119 -24.65 -42.82 -9.92
C GLN A 119 -23.21 -42.46 -9.56
N LEU A 120 -22.27 -42.65 -10.50
CA LEU A 120 -20.87 -42.26 -10.32
C LEU A 120 -20.70 -40.73 -10.26
N LYS A 121 -21.48 -39.96 -11.02
CA LYS A 121 -21.51 -38.49 -10.93
C LYS A 121 -21.89 -38.02 -9.53
N ASN A 122 -22.84 -38.69 -8.86
CA ASN A 122 -23.22 -38.33 -7.50
C ASN A 122 -22.12 -38.58 -6.45
N LEU A 123 -21.05 -39.33 -6.76
CA LEU A 123 -19.96 -39.57 -5.83
C LEU A 123 -19.15 -38.30 -5.53
N THR A 124 -19.01 -37.40 -6.50
CA THR A 124 -18.24 -36.15 -6.30
C THR A 124 -18.93 -35.23 -5.31
N GLN A 125 -20.24 -34.99 -5.47
CA GLN A 125 -21.06 -34.28 -4.48
C GLN A 125 -20.94 -34.90 -3.09
N ARG A 126 -21.14 -36.22 -2.99
CA ARG A 126 -21.08 -36.93 -1.71
C ARG A 126 -19.71 -36.84 -1.04
N ASN A 127 -18.64 -36.89 -1.82
CA ASN A 127 -17.28 -36.73 -1.29
C ASN A 127 -17.02 -35.30 -0.83
N LEU A 128 -17.50 -34.28 -1.55
CA LEU A 128 -17.42 -32.88 -1.11
C LEU A 128 -18.19 -32.68 0.20
N ASP A 129 -19.42 -33.18 0.29
CA ASP A 129 -20.22 -33.10 1.51
C ASP A 129 -19.54 -33.82 2.68
N PHE A 130 -19.06 -35.05 2.47
CA PHE A 130 -18.34 -35.80 3.50
C PHE A 130 -17.08 -35.06 3.95
N TYR A 131 -16.25 -34.58 3.03
CA TYR A 131 -15.01 -33.91 3.37
C TYR A 131 -15.25 -32.59 4.11
N TYR A 132 -16.14 -31.74 3.60
CA TYR A 132 -16.36 -30.42 4.19
C TYR A 132 -17.27 -30.46 5.42
N GLN A 133 -18.34 -31.27 5.42
CA GLN A 133 -19.31 -31.31 6.52
C GLN A 133 -18.94 -32.36 7.58
N ASP A 134 -18.46 -33.55 7.20
CA ASP A 134 -18.19 -34.62 8.17
C ASP A 134 -16.75 -34.64 8.69
N VAL A 135 -15.75 -34.39 7.84
CA VAL A 135 -14.33 -34.38 8.24
C VAL A 135 -13.92 -33.02 8.79
N LEU A 136 -14.15 -31.94 8.02
CA LEU A 136 -13.78 -30.58 8.43
C LEU A 136 -14.81 -29.90 9.33
N LYS A 137 -16.01 -30.48 9.48
CA LYS A 137 -17.09 -29.96 10.33
C LYS A 137 -17.49 -28.52 9.99
N PHE A 138 -17.40 -28.13 8.72
CA PHE A 138 -18.01 -26.88 8.28
C PHE A 138 -19.51 -26.95 8.42
N THR A 139 -20.06 -25.89 9.00
CA THR A 139 -21.49 -25.67 9.12
C THR A 139 -21.90 -24.64 8.09
N GLN A 140 -23.06 -24.85 7.48
CA GLN A 140 -23.64 -23.83 6.61
C GLN A 140 -23.87 -22.57 7.43
N LYS A 141 -23.38 -21.45 6.91
CA LYS A 141 -23.56 -20.15 7.56
C LYS A 141 -25.06 -19.88 7.65
N GLN A 142 -25.53 -19.53 8.84
CA GLN A 142 -26.92 -19.15 9.04
C GLN A 142 -27.28 -17.93 8.18
N GLU A 143 -28.53 -17.87 7.79
CA GLU A 143 -29.11 -16.69 7.13
C GLU A 143 -28.93 -15.47 8.03
N VAL A 144 -28.44 -14.38 7.45
CA VAL A 144 -28.32 -13.09 8.13
C VAL A 144 -29.49 -12.25 7.62
N VAL A 145 -30.30 -11.76 8.55
CA VAL A 145 -31.42 -10.88 8.20
C VAL A 145 -30.93 -9.63 7.50
N ASP A 146 -31.66 -9.21 6.47
CA ASP A 146 -31.37 -7.99 5.74
C ASP A 146 -31.65 -6.75 6.61
N LYS A 147 -30.92 -5.65 6.33
CA LYS A 147 -31.12 -4.35 6.99
C LYS A 147 -31.31 -3.26 5.95
N VAL A 148 -32.24 -2.35 6.21
CA VAL A 148 -32.57 -1.23 5.32
C VAL A 148 -32.62 0.08 6.11
N ASN A 149 -32.21 1.18 5.48
CA ASN A 149 -32.38 2.52 6.05
C ASN A 149 -33.73 3.08 5.59
N VAL A 150 -34.54 3.56 6.54
CA VAL A 150 -35.84 4.15 6.27
C VAL A 150 -35.83 5.61 6.72
N VAL A 151 -36.36 6.49 5.88
CA VAL A 151 -36.54 7.91 6.20
C VAL A 151 -38.02 8.12 6.50
N PHE A 152 -38.33 8.75 7.64
CA PHE A 152 -39.68 9.07 8.05
C PHE A 152 -39.96 10.55 7.82
N GLU A 153 -41.14 10.84 7.28
CA GLU A 153 -41.68 12.19 7.19
C GLU A 153 -42.92 12.30 8.08
N LEU A 154 -43.04 13.41 8.81
CA LEU A 154 -44.20 13.66 9.66
C LEU A 154 -45.40 14.10 8.81
N ALA A 155 -46.59 13.67 9.20
CA ALA A 155 -47.83 14.19 8.65
C ALA A 155 -48.02 15.67 9.01
N GLN A 156 -48.77 16.39 8.17
CA GLN A 156 -49.03 17.81 8.37
C GLN A 156 -49.76 18.06 9.71
N GLY A 157 -49.18 18.90 10.57
CA GLY A 157 -49.74 19.26 11.87
C GLY A 157 -49.10 18.58 13.09
N GLU A 158 -48.22 17.60 12.87
CA GLU A 158 -47.44 16.95 13.94
C GLU A 158 -46.05 17.60 14.10
N GLU A 159 -45.66 17.89 15.33
CA GLU A 159 -44.32 18.46 15.63
C GLU A 159 -43.27 17.37 15.85
N THR A 160 -43.64 16.31 16.57
CA THR A 160 -42.77 15.16 16.87
C THR A 160 -43.58 13.87 16.99
N HIS A 161 -42.96 12.73 16.67
CA HIS A 161 -43.59 11.41 16.84
C HIS A 161 -42.55 10.37 17.29
N LEU A 162 -42.88 9.58 18.32
CA LEU A 162 -42.04 8.47 18.80
C LEU A 162 -42.43 7.18 18.09
N ILE A 163 -41.47 6.57 17.40
CA ILE A 163 -41.57 5.23 16.85
C ILE A 163 -40.76 4.29 17.75
N LYS A 164 -41.40 3.27 18.30
CA LYS A 164 -40.75 2.32 19.20
C LYS A 164 -39.98 1.24 18.44
N GLN A 165 -38.92 0.73 19.06
CA GLN A 165 -38.26 -0.51 18.68
C GLN A 165 -39.29 -1.63 18.50
N GLY A 166 -39.12 -2.44 17.46
CA GLY A 166 -40.03 -3.52 17.12
C GLY A 166 -41.26 -3.09 16.31
N THR A 167 -41.45 -1.78 16.06
CA THR A 167 -42.51 -1.32 15.13
C THR A 167 -42.28 -1.94 13.76
N LEU A 168 -43.32 -2.59 13.21
CA LEU A 168 -43.24 -3.29 11.94
C LEU A 168 -43.53 -2.33 10.78
N LEU A 169 -42.65 -2.34 9.79
CA LEU A 169 -42.72 -1.62 8.53
C LEU A 169 -42.98 -2.62 7.42
N ASN A 170 -44.08 -2.44 6.69
CA ASN A 170 -44.43 -3.28 5.56
C ASN A 170 -43.51 -2.98 4.36
N ALA A 171 -42.93 -4.02 3.76
CA ALA A 171 -42.04 -3.93 2.61
C ALA A 171 -42.58 -4.67 1.37
N GLY A 172 -43.90 -4.87 1.30
CA GLY A 172 -44.57 -5.61 0.22
C GLY A 172 -44.49 -7.12 0.39
N GLN A 173 -44.50 -7.85 -0.72
CA GLN A 173 -44.49 -9.31 -0.76
C GLN A 173 -43.25 -9.83 -1.50
N ASP A 174 -42.78 -11.01 -1.11
CA ASP A 174 -41.72 -11.72 -1.83
C ASP A 174 -42.22 -12.40 -3.12
N SER A 175 -41.32 -13.10 -3.82
CA SER A 175 -41.64 -13.82 -5.05
C SER A 175 -42.58 -15.02 -4.86
N GLN A 176 -42.85 -15.42 -3.62
CA GLN A 176 -43.78 -16.48 -3.24
C GLN A 176 -45.11 -15.93 -2.70
N GLY A 177 -45.25 -14.60 -2.62
CA GLY A 177 -46.46 -13.92 -2.11
C GLY A 177 -46.51 -13.80 -0.59
N ILE A 178 -45.39 -13.96 0.11
CA ILE A 178 -45.30 -13.82 1.57
C ILE A 178 -45.00 -12.36 1.93
N ASP A 179 -45.75 -11.81 2.88
CA ASP A 179 -45.56 -10.42 3.34
C ASP A 179 -44.20 -10.25 4.03
N LEU A 180 -43.42 -9.27 3.57
CA LEU A 180 -42.14 -8.87 4.13
C LEU A 180 -42.35 -7.72 5.12
N ASN A 181 -41.91 -7.91 6.36
CA ASN A 181 -41.96 -6.88 7.40
C ASN A 181 -40.58 -6.65 8.00
N TYR A 182 -40.19 -5.39 8.14
CA TYR A 182 -38.98 -4.98 8.84
C TYR A 182 -39.35 -4.41 10.21
N ALA A 183 -38.62 -4.79 11.25
CA ALA A 183 -38.79 -4.21 12.57
C ALA A 183 -37.77 -3.08 12.80
N MET A 184 -38.22 -1.99 13.43
CA MET A 184 -37.31 -0.97 13.95
C MET A 184 -36.34 -1.57 14.97
N ASP A 185 -35.05 -1.28 14.83
CA ASP A 185 -33.99 -1.80 15.71
C ASP A 185 -33.80 -0.97 16.98
N GLU A 186 -34.26 0.28 16.99
CA GLU A 186 -34.24 1.19 18.15
C GLU A 186 -35.49 2.10 18.21
N ASP A 187 -35.67 2.76 19.36
CA ASP A 187 -36.64 3.84 19.54
C ASP A 187 -36.13 5.12 18.86
N ILE A 188 -36.94 5.73 17.99
CA ILE A 188 -36.59 7.01 17.35
C ILE A 188 -37.69 8.06 17.56
N VAL A 189 -37.28 9.31 17.76
CA VAL A 189 -38.19 10.46 17.77
C VAL A 189 -38.01 11.23 16.47
N VAL A 190 -39.00 11.14 15.58
CA VAL A 190 -39.04 11.85 14.30
C VAL A 190 -39.52 13.27 14.56
N ASN A 191 -38.85 14.27 13.99
CA ASN A 191 -39.18 15.68 14.11
C ASN A 191 -39.13 16.37 12.72
N GLN A 192 -39.39 17.68 12.68
CA GLN A 192 -39.42 18.46 11.44
C GLN A 192 -38.04 18.90 10.91
N ALA A 193 -36.94 18.42 11.50
CA ALA A 193 -35.59 18.82 11.06
C ALA A 193 -35.26 18.21 9.70
N THR A 194 -34.83 19.06 8.77
CA THR A 194 -34.38 18.65 7.43
C THR A 194 -32.95 19.08 7.21
N ILE A 195 -32.22 18.32 6.37
CA ILE A 195 -30.88 18.70 5.95
C ILE A 195 -31.01 19.86 4.96
N ALA A 196 -30.78 21.09 5.44
CA ALA A 196 -30.91 22.30 4.61
C ALA A 196 -29.81 22.42 3.54
N SER A 197 -28.58 22.03 3.85
CA SER A 197 -27.47 21.93 2.88
C SER A 197 -26.33 21.09 3.44
N ILE A 198 -25.58 20.41 2.57
CA ILE A 198 -24.31 19.76 2.91
C ILE A 198 -23.23 20.42 2.06
N LYS A 199 -22.27 21.06 2.71
CA LYS A 199 -21.15 21.71 2.02
C LYS A 199 -19.87 20.95 2.28
N THR A 200 -19.03 20.83 1.24
CA THR A 200 -17.70 20.24 1.35
C THR A 200 -16.63 21.25 0.98
N LEU A 201 -15.55 21.31 1.75
CA LEU A 201 -14.39 22.15 1.45
C LEU A 201 -13.28 21.27 0.88
N PHE A 202 -12.90 21.51 -0.37
CA PHE A 202 -11.73 20.89 -0.96
C PHE A 202 -10.51 21.80 -0.81
N VAL A 203 -9.38 21.23 -0.37
CA VAL A 203 -8.11 21.94 -0.25
C VAL A 203 -7.02 21.08 -0.87
N GLU A 204 -6.47 21.51 -2.01
CA GLU A 204 -5.34 20.85 -2.63
C GLU A 204 -4.04 21.35 -1.99
N LYS A 205 -3.30 20.42 -1.38
CA LYS A 205 -1.98 20.69 -0.81
C LYS A 205 -0.95 20.00 -1.70
N SER A 206 -0.23 20.77 -2.50
CA SER A 206 0.89 20.27 -3.28
C SER A 206 2.21 20.59 -2.61
N TYR A 207 3.18 19.71 -2.82
CA TYR A 207 4.52 19.85 -2.28
C TYR A 207 5.51 19.97 -3.44
N ILE A 208 6.25 21.08 -3.48
CA ILE A 208 7.21 21.39 -4.53
C ILE A 208 8.61 21.03 -4.02
N SER A 209 9.23 20.05 -4.66
CA SER A 209 10.61 19.62 -4.36
C SER A 209 11.64 20.66 -4.80
N LEU A 210 12.86 20.57 -4.28
CA LEU A 210 14.00 21.36 -4.76
C LEU A 210 14.20 21.21 -6.28
N GLU A 211 14.07 19.99 -6.80
CA GLU A 211 14.16 19.70 -8.22
C GLU A 211 13.12 20.49 -9.01
N THR A 212 11.87 20.53 -8.53
CA THR A 212 10.81 21.27 -9.21
C THR A 212 11.09 22.78 -9.19
N ILE A 213 11.53 23.32 -8.04
CA ILE A 213 11.94 24.74 -7.90
C ILE A 213 13.05 25.08 -8.90
N HIS A 214 14.06 24.22 -8.99
CA HIS A 214 15.22 24.42 -9.85
C HIS A 214 14.86 24.32 -11.34
N ASN A 215 14.01 23.34 -11.71
CA ASN A 215 13.53 23.15 -13.08
C ASN A 215 12.59 24.26 -13.54
N GLN A 216 11.72 24.79 -12.66
CA GLN A 216 10.85 25.95 -12.97
C GLN A 216 11.65 27.18 -13.39
N GLU A 217 12.82 27.39 -12.77
CA GLU A 217 13.76 28.46 -13.08
C GLU A 217 14.77 28.05 -14.18
N LYS A 218 14.47 26.99 -14.94
CA LYS A 218 15.27 26.48 -16.06
C LYS A 218 16.73 26.18 -15.69
N LYS A 219 16.96 25.70 -14.46
CA LYS A 219 18.30 25.42 -13.92
C LYS A 219 19.28 26.61 -14.00
N SER A 220 18.75 27.84 -13.87
CA SER A 220 19.53 29.08 -13.89
C SER A 220 20.22 29.37 -12.56
N ASP A 221 21.09 30.39 -12.54
CA ASP A 221 21.70 30.94 -11.31
C ASP A 221 20.64 31.28 -10.25
N THR A 222 19.54 31.93 -10.65
CA THR A 222 18.43 32.24 -9.75
C THR A 222 17.77 30.97 -9.21
N GLY A 223 17.60 29.95 -10.03
CA GLY A 223 17.05 28.66 -9.61
C GLY A 223 17.93 27.94 -8.60
N PHE A 224 19.24 27.92 -8.85
CA PHE A 224 20.21 27.27 -7.97
C PHE A 224 20.34 28.01 -6.63
N GLU A 225 20.36 29.35 -6.64
CA GLU A 225 20.34 30.13 -5.40
C GLU A 225 19.08 29.87 -4.58
N LYS A 226 17.89 29.88 -5.22
CA LYS A 226 16.61 29.58 -4.55
C LYS A 226 16.67 28.21 -3.87
N MET A 227 17.19 27.19 -4.55
CA MET A 227 17.36 25.86 -3.97
C MET A 227 18.25 25.89 -2.72
N LEU A 228 19.40 26.56 -2.76
CA LEU A 228 20.27 26.73 -1.59
C LEU A 228 19.55 27.47 -0.46
N ARG A 229 18.85 28.56 -0.76
CA ARG A 229 18.09 29.35 0.23
C ARG A 229 16.99 28.53 0.91
N TRP A 230 16.27 27.69 0.17
CA TRP A 230 15.31 26.75 0.77
C TRP A 230 15.97 25.76 1.74
N ALA A 231 17.17 25.29 1.43
CA ALA A 231 17.89 24.35 2.27
C ALA A 231 18.54 25.00 3.50
N VAL A 232 19.28 26.08 3.30
CA VAL A 232 20.26 26.61 4.26
C VAL A 232 20.09 28.11 4.52
N GLY A 233 19.06 28.75 3.96
CA GLY A 233 18.72 30.15 4.25
C GLY A 233 18.45 30.39 5.74
N SER A 234 18.70 31.59 6.24
CA SER A 234 18.64 31.92 7.67
C SER A 234 17.91 33.24 7.92
N PRO A 235 17.03 33.35 8.93
CA PRO A 235 16.72 32.33 9.94
C PRO A 235 15.78 31.22 9.46
N ASN A 236 14.91 31.49 8.48
CA ASN A 236 13.92 30.53 7.99
C ASN A 236 14.28 29.96 6.60
N GLN A 237 13.59 28.90 6.19
CA GLN A 237 13.75 28.34 4.85
C GLN A 237 13.33 29.36 3.79
N GLY A 238 14.13 29.53 2.74
CA GLY A 238 13.88 30.48 1.67
C GLY A 238 14.40 31.90 1.93
N ASP A 239 14.82 32.20 3.16
CA ASP A 239 15.49 33.47 3.50
C ASP A 239 16.88 33.56 2.83
N GLU A 240 17.60 34.66 3.06
CA GLU A 240 18.96 34.86 2.53
C GLU A 240 19.95 33.80 3.05
N LEU A 241 21.02 33.57 2.29
CA LEU A 241 22.08 32.67 2.75
C LEU A 241 22.79 33.29 3.98
N PRO A 242 23.30 32.45 4.90
CA PRO A 242 24.08 32.90 6.04
C PRO A 242 25.21 33.87 5.64
N LYS A 243 25.45 34.92 6.44
CA LYS A 243 26.48 35.90 6.13
C LYS A 243 27.88 35.32 6.29
N PHE A 244 28.78 35.58 5.34
CA PHE A 244 30.20 35.23 5.47
C PHE A 244 31.01 36.45 5.92
N ASN A 245 31.69 36.35 7.07
CA ASN A 245 32.46 37.45 7.67
C ASN A 245 31.66 38.78 7.78
N GLY A 246 30.36 38.70 8.03
CA GLY A 246 29.46 39.86 8.15
C GLY A 246 28.88 40.37 6.83
N ASN A 247 29.34 39.86 5.68
CA ASN A 247 28.85 40.25 4.36
C ASN A 247 27.63 39.42 3.94
N ALA A 248 26.70 40.03 3.22
CA ALA A 248 25.61 39.31 2.56
C ALA A 248 26.18 38.34 1.52
N VAL A 249 25.57 37.17 1.40
CA VAL A 249 26.01 36.11 0.49
C VAL A 249 24.86 35.75 -0.45
N ASP A 250 25.10 35.91 -1.73
CA ASP A 250 24.29 35.40 -2.83
C ASP A 250 25.10 34.36 -3.63
N LEU A 251 24.53 33.84 -4.72
CA LEU A 251 25.24 32.85 -5.54
C LEU A 251 26.50 33.43 -6.20
N GLU A 252 26.48 34.70 -6.60
CA GLU A 252 27.64 35.36 -7.21
C GLU A 252 28.79 35.47 -6.21
N TYR A 253 28.50 35.85 -4.96
CA TYR A 253 29.46 35.87 -3.88
C TYR A 253 30.05 34.49 -3.62
N LEU A 254 29.20 33.45 -3.55
CA LEU A 254 29.66 32.06 -3.39
C LEU A 254 30.61 31.66 -4.51
N LYS A 255 30.27 31.94 -5.77
CA LYS A 255 31.12 31.62 -6.92
C LYS A 255 32.46 32.34 -6.85
N ASN A 256 32.45 33.64 -6.62
CA ASN A 256 33.64 34.48 -6.76
C ASN A 256 34.58 34.41 -5.54
N ASN A 257 34.03 34.28 -4.32
CA ASN A 257 34.81 34.39 -3.09
C ASN A 257 35.04 33.04 -2.40
N ILE A 258 34.13 32.07 -2.56
CA ILE A 258 34.23 30.78 -1.88
C ILE A 258 34.68 29.69 -2.85
N TYR A 259 33.94 29.51 -3.94
CA TYR A 259 34.16 28.43 -4.91
C TYR A 259 35.52 28.52 -5.58
N GLN A 260 35.96 29.71 -6.04
CA GLN A 260 37.29 29.87 -6.64
C GLN A 260 38.43 29.42 -5.72
N GLN A 261 38.28 29.55 -4.39
CA GLN A 261 39.31 29.13 -3.43
C GLN A 261 39.32 27.62 -3.18
N ILE A 262 38.24 26.90 -3.53
CA ILE A 262 38.10 25.46 -3.29
C ILE A 262 38.06 24.63 -4.58
N LYS A 263 37.84 25.26 -5.73
CA LYS A 263 37.64 24.61 -7.04
C LYS A 263 38.83 23.74 -7.44
N THR A 264 40.05 24.24 -7.22
CA THR A 264 41.29 23.55 -7.63
C THR A 264 41.91 22.69 -6.52
N LEU A 265 41.34 22.71 -5.31
CA LEU A 265 41.90 21.94 -4.19
C LEU A 265 41.85 20.43 -4.49
N GLU A 266 42.98 19.76 -4.33
CA GLU A 266 43.06 18.30 -4.40
C GLU A 266 42.48 17.66 -3.12
N LYS A 267 42.14 16.36 -3.17
CA LYS A 267 41.54 15.64 -2.03
C LYS A 267 42.42 15.64 -0.77
N THR A 268 43.73 15.83 -0.94
CA THR A 268 44.74 15.87 0.12
C THR A 268 44.89 17.27 0.73
N GLU A 269 44.36 18.31 0.09
CA GLU A 269 44.51 19.70 0.50
C GLU A 269 43.30 20.15 1.34
N SER A 270 43.57 20.91 2.40
CA SER A 270 42.51 21.47 3.25
C SER A 270 42.15 22.89 2.82
N ALA A 271 40.86 23.16 2.66
CA ALA A 271 40.38 24.52 2.45
C ALA A 271 40.73 25.44 3.63
N PRO A 272 40.84 26.77 3.41
CA PRO A 272 41.02 27.74 4.48
C PRO A 272 40.01 27.56 5.63
N VAL A 273 40.47 27.65 6.88
CA VAL A 273 39.67 27.30 8.08
C VAL A 273 38.36 28.09 8.15
N ASN A 274 38.39 29.39 7.82
CA ASN A 274 37.20 30.23 7.77
C ASN A 274 36.17 29.74 6.74
N ILE A 275 36.62 29.36 5.54
CA ILE A 275 35.77 28.82 4.47
C ILE A 275 35.21 27.46 4.87
N LYS A 276 36.05 26.57 5.38
CA LYS A 276 35.61 25.25 5.87
C LYS A 276 34.53 25.40 6.94
N ASN A 277 34.75 26.26 7.93
CA ASN A 277 33.78 26.52 8.99
C ASN A 277 32.47 27.10 8.46
N TYR A 278 32.55 28.02 7.49
CA TYR A 278 31.35 28.58 6.86
C TYR A 278 30.54 27.50 6.13
N ILE A 279 31.20 26.66 5.32
CA ILE A 279 30.54 25.59 4.56
C ILE A 279 29.94 24.54 5.49
N GLU A 280 30.68 24.08 6.49
CA GLU A 280 30.28 22.93 7.31
C GLU A 280 29.34 23.30 8.46
N ASN A 281 29.47 24.52 9.02
CA ASN A 281 28.74 24.94 10.23
C ASN A 281 27.68 26.02 9.97
N GLN A 282 27.77 26.79 8.87
CA GLN A 282 26.76 27.80 8.54
C GLN A 282 25.90 27.39 7.35
N LEU A 283 26.50 26.86 6.28
CA LEU A 283 25.78 26.26 5.15
C LEU A 283 25.44 24.78 5.39
N PHE A 284 25.91 24.18 6.49
CA PHE A 284 25.59 22.81 6.89
C PHE A 284 25.88 21.73 5.85
N PHE A 285 26.78 21.95 4.89
CA PHE A 285 27.27 20.84 4.08
C PHE A 285 28.10 19.88 4.96
N ASP A 286 28.12 18.59 4.64
CA ASP A 286 28.93 17.65 5.43
C ASP A 286 30.43 17.88 5.27
N THR A 287 30.82 18.27 4.06
CA THR A 287 32.21 18.48 3.67
C THR A 287 32.31 19.63 2.68
N VAL A 288 33.49 20.22 2.55
CA VAL A 288 33.81 21.19 1.50
C VAL A 288 33.61 20.60 0.10
N GLU A 289 33.94 19.31 -0.08
CA GLU A 289 33.80 18.60 -1.36
C GLU A 289 32.34 18.55 -1.83
N ASN A 290 31.38 18.44 -0.90
CA ASN A 290 29.96 18.42 -1.26
C ASN A 290 29.50 19.75 -1.87
N LEU A 291 29.88 20.89 -1.26
CA LEU A 291 29.54 22.21 -1.84
C LEU A 291 30.28 22.43 -3.17
N LYS A 292 31.56 22.05 -3.22
CA LYS A 292 32.39 22.11 -4.44
C LYS A 292 31.75 21.33 -5.58
N TYR A 293 31.29 20.11 -5.31
CA TYR A 293 30.58 19.28 -6.28
C TYR A 293 29.31 19.98 -6.77
N CYS A 294 28.43 20.46 -5.87
CA CYS A 294 27.21 21.16 -6.25
C CYS A 294 27.48 22.38 -7.14
N LEU A 295 28.46 23.21 -6.80
CA LEU A 295 28.82 24.41 -7.58
C LEU A 295 29.49 24.06 -8.90
N GLY A 296 30.27 22.98 -8.97
CA GLY A 296 30.88 22.50 -10.22
C GLY A 296 29.87 21.92 -11.20
N ILE A 297 28.86 21.20 -10.71
CA ILE A 297 27.72 20.76 -11.53
C ILE A 297 26.97 21.98 -12.08
N HIS A 298 26.71 22.96 -11.22
CA HIS A 298 26.03 24.20 -11.62
C HIS A 298 26.82 25.01 -12.64
N GLU A 299 28.14 25.17 -12.46
CA GLU A 299 29.01 25.87 -13.41
C GLU A 299 28.97 25.24 -14.81
N ARG A 300 29.03 23.91 -14.91
CA ARG A 300 28.87 23.21 -16.20
C ARG A 300 27.48 23.39 -16.82
N GLN A 301 26.43 23.48 -15.99
CA GLN A 301 25.07 23.71 -16.48
C GLN A 301 24.90 25.09 -17.12
N ILE A 302 25.54 26.12 -16.55
CA ILE A 302 25.49 27.48 -17.07
C ILE A 302 26.33 27.60 -18.35
N ASN A 303 27.45 26.89 -18.42
CA ASN A 303 28.39 26.93 -19.55
C ASN A 303 28.13 25.84 -20.60
N LYS A 304 26.97 25.18 -20.58
CA LYS A 304 26.67 24.01 -21.44
C LYS A 304 26.71 24.27 -22.95
N ASP A 305 26.60 25.53 -23.36
CA ASP A 305 26.63 25.94 -24.77
C ASP A 305 28.07 26.19 -25.26
N GLU A 306 29.07 26.10 -24.37
CA GLU A 306 30.50 26.19 -24.71
C GLU A 306 31.02 24.86 -25.27
N SER A 307 31.89 24.91 -26.28
CA SER A 307 32.31 23.73 -27.05
C SER A 307 33.00 22.63 -26.25
N ASP A 308 33.64 22.98 -25.13
CA ASP A 308 34.46 22.07 -24.32
C ASP A 308 33.77 21.64 -23.01
N THR A 309 32.51 22.07 -22.80
CA THR A 309 31.77 21.82 -21.55
C THR A 309 30.73 20.73 -21.75
N GLN A 310 30.87 19.62 -21.02
CA GLN A 310 29.85 18.57 -21.00
C GLN A 310 28.67 18.98 -20.10
N GLU A 311 27.45 18.98 -20.65
CA GLU A 311 26.21 19.23 -19.89
C GLU A 311 26.05 18.18 -18.76
N PRO A 312 25.69 18.59 -17.52
CA PRO A 312 25.48 17.65 -16.44
C PRO A 312 24.34 16.67 -16.71
N THR A 313 24.57 15.42 -16.33
CA THR A 313 23.57 14.36 -16.42
C THR A 313 22.49 14.49 -15.35
N GLU A 314 21.35 13.84 -15.56
CA GLU A 314 20.27 13.81 -14.56
C GLU A 314 20.72 13.12 -13.27
N PHE A 315 21.56 12.07 -13.34
CA PHE A 315 22.08 11.40 -12.15
C PHE A 315 22.96 12.33 -11.29
N GLU A 316 23.79 13.16 -11.92
CA GLU A 316 24.59 14.16 -11.20
C GLU A 316 23.69 15.20 -10.51
N TRP A 317 22.62 15.64 -11.18
CA TRP A 317 21.63 16.54 -10.56
C TRP A 317 20.90 15.91 -9.38
N GLN A 318 20.52 14.63 -9.48
CA GLN A 318 19.91 13.91 -8.36
C GLN A 318 20.85 13.82 -7.15
N GLU A 319 22.15 13.63 -7.36
CA GLU A 319 23.12 13.67 -6.26
C GLU A 319 23.26 15.08 -5.66
N VAL A 320 23.21 16.15 -6.48
CA VAL A 320 23.18 17.53 -5.99
C VAL A 320 21.97 17.78 -5.09
N TYR A 321 20.77 17.38 -5.51
CA TYR A 321 19.55 17.56 -4.70
C TYR A 321 19.66 16.83 -3.36
N LYS A 322 20.18 15.60 -3.37
CA LYS A 322 20.39 14.79 -2.17
C LYS A 322 21.42 15.39 -1.21
N ILE A 323 22.52 15.94 -1.74
CA ILE A 323 23.53 16.65 -0.94
C ILE A 323 22.90 17.85 -0.22
N ILE A 324 22.11 18.65 -0.95
CA ILE A 324 21.48 19.86 -0.42
C ILE A 324 20.38 19.50 0.60
N GLU A 325 19.59 18.46 0.34
CA GLU A 325 18.62 17.93 1.32
C GLU A 325 19.32 17.47 2.62
N LYS A 326 20.49 16.84 2.50
CA LYS A 326 21.27 16.42 3.67
C LYS A 326 21.77 17.62 4.48
N ALA A 327 22.21 18.68 3.80
CA ALA A 327 22.61 19.92 4.46
C ALA A 327 21.45 20.55 5.25
N TYR A 328 20.25 20.54 4.65
CA TYR A 328 19.03 20.96 5.34
C TYR A 328 18.69 20.11 6.57
N LYS A 329 18.75 18.77 6.47
CA LYS A 329 18.54 17.90 7.64
C LYS A 329 19.56 18.18 8.74
N LYS A 330 20.82 18.43 8.38
CA LYS A 330 21.88 18.82 9.33
C LYS A 330 21.57 20.18 9.99
N LYS A 331 21.08 21.17 9.25
CA LYS A 331 20.60 22.45 9.78
C LYS A 331 19.49 22.27 10.81
N ILE A 332 18.43 21.51 10.48
CA ILE A 332 17.30 21.27 11.39
C ILE A 332 17.78 20.60 12.68
N THR A 333 18.65 19.59 12.57
CA THR A 333 19.24 18.90 13.72
C THR A 333 20.08 19.86 14.58
N PHE A 334 20.86 20.74 13.95
CA PHE A 334 21.61 21.78 14.67
C PHE A 334 20.69 22.75 15.41
N GLN A 335 19.60 23.22 14.79
CA GLN A 335 18.62 24.09 15.44
C GLN A 335 17.94 23.42 16.63
N ARG A 336 17.60 22.12 16.53
CA ARG A 336 17.05 21.33 17.65
C ARG A 336 18.03 21.26 18.82
N ARG A 337 19.32 21.03 18.55
CA ARG A 337 20.37 21.05 19.59
C ARG A 337 20.54 22.43 20.22
N ASN A 338 20.51 23.50 19.42
CA ASN A 338 20.55 24.85 19.95
C ASN A 338 19.33 25.17 20.82
N THR A 339 18.15 24.65 20.47
CA THR A 339 16.96 24.77 21.33
C THR A 339 17.20 24.10 22.68
N LEU A 340 17.75 22.88 22.72
CA LEU A 340 18.12 22.21 23.97
C LEU A 340 19.15 23.00 24.79
N LYS A 341 20.14 23.60 24.11
CA LYS A 341 21.14 24.48 24.72
C LYS A 341 20.48 25.69 25.37
N GLU A 342 19.59 26.37 24.66
CA GLU A 342 18.86 27.52 25.19
C GLU A 342 17.97 27.15 26.38
N GLU A 343 17.25 26.03 26.31
CA GLU A 343 16.44 25.53 27.43
C GLU A 343 17.30 25.27 28.68
N ARG A 344 18.47 24.64 28.50
CA ARG A 344 19.41 24.39 29.60
C ARG A 344 19.97 25.69 30.16
N GLU A 345 20.37 26.63 29.31
CA GLU A 345 20.98 27.90 29.75
C GLU A 345 19.97 28.81 30.45
N LYS A 346 18.68 28.74 30.08
CA LYS A 346 17.60 29.54 30.67
C LYS A 346 16.99 28.91 31.92
N LEU A 347 16.71 27.61 31.88
CA LEU A 347 15.88 26.91 32.89
C LEU A 347 16.61 25.76 33.59
N GLY A 348 17.82 25.42 33.16
CA GLY A 348 18.64 24.38 33.76
C GLY A 348 18.45 22.99 33.18
N PHE A 349 19.28 22.06 33.66
CA PHE A 349 19.37 20.69 33.14
C PHE A 349 18.06 19.90 33.25
N GLU A 350 17.33 20.03 34.37
CA GLU A 350 16.08 19.29 34.59
C GLU A 350 14.99 19.70 33.59
N PHE A 351 14.87 21.00 33.30
CA PHE A 351 13.93 21.49 32.29
C PHE A 351 14.31 21.03 30.88
N MET A 352 15.59 21.05 30.52
CA MET A 352 16.05 20.48 29.25
C MET A 352 15.68 18.98 29.14
N MET A 353 15.83 18.20 30.22
CA MET A 353 15.43 16.79 30.25
C MET A 353 13.92 16.60 30.06
N LYS A 354 13.09 17.42 30.71
CA LYS A 354 11.62 17.44 30.54
C LYS A 354 11.23 17.85 29.13
N PHE A 355 11.87 18.88 28.58
CA PHE A 355 11.68 19.29 27.19
C PHE A 355 11.99 18.15 26.22
N ALA A 356 13.15 17.51 26.36
CA ALA A 356 13.54 16.41 25.48
C ALA A 356 12.66 15.17 25.66
N LEU A 357 12.42 14.74 26.90
CA LEU A 357 11.98 13.38 27.25
C LEU A 357 10.70 13.30 28.08
N GLY A 358 10.00 14.42 28.32
CA GLY A 358 8.75 14.49 29.07
C GLY A 358 7.60 13.63 28.49
N HIS A 359 6.60 13.32 29.30
CA HIS A 359 5.44 12.53 28.88
C HIS A 359 4.13 13.10 29.47
N PRO A 360 3.04 13.19 28.68
CA PRO A 360 2.92 12.76 27.28
C PRO A 360 3.60 13.70 26.27
N ASN A 361 3.73 15.00 26.55
CA ASN A 361 4.25 15.99 25.61
C ASN A 361 5.65 16.51 25.97
N SER A 362 6.21 17.31 25.07
CA SER A 362 7.49 18.01 25.26
C SER A 362 7.36 19.04 26.38
N GLY A 363 8.24 19.00 27.39
CA GLY A 363 8.23 19.93 28.52
C GLY A 363 7.43 19.44 29.74
N ASP A 364 6.60 18.40 29.57
CA ASP A 364 5.93 17.73 30.68
C ASP A 364 6.94 17.02 31.60
N SER A 365 6.46 16.55 32.75
CA SER A 365 7.26 15.71 33.66
C SER A 365 7.85 14.50 32.94
N LEU A 366 9.00 14.02 33.42
CA LEU A 366 9.57 12.76 32.95
C LEU A 366 8.60 11.61 33.25
N PRO A 367 8.63 10.51 32.45
CA PRO A 367 7.83 9.33 32.73
C PRO A 367 8.05 8.82 34.16
N GLU A 368 7.05 8.14 34.72
CA GLU A 368 7.14 7.62 36.07
C GLU A 368 8.37 6.72 36.24
N MET A 369 9.18 7.03 37.25
CA MET A 369 10.42 6.34 37.52
C MET A 369 10.14 5.03 38.28
N PRO A 370 10.93 3.95 38.06
CA PRO A 370 10.77 2.69 38.78
C PRO A 370 11.08 2.84 40.28
N ASN A 371 10.60 1.88 41.09
CA ASN A 371 10.94 1.75 42.52
C ASN A 371 10.71 3.01 43.37
N ASN A 372 9.73 3.86 43.01
CA ASN A 372 9.45 5.14 43.67
C ASN A 372 10.65 6.10 43.70
N TYR A 373 11.61 5.94 42.77
CA TYR A 373 12.67 6.92 42.62
C TYR A 373 12.07 8.27 42.21
N THR A 374 12.67 9.36 42.67
CA THR A 374 12.21 10.72 42.41
C THR A 374 13.25 11.57 41.68
N THR A 375 14.48 11.06 41.52
CA THR A 375 15.57 11.80 40.87
C THR A 375 16.33 10.95 39.85
N LEU A 376 16.89 11.64 38.84
CA LEU A 376 17.78 11.00 37.86
C LEU A 376 19.09 10.49 38.48
N GLU A 377 19.51 11.03 39.62
CA GLU A 377 20.67 10.55 40.37
C GLU A 377 20.41 9.16 40.97
N GLN A 378 19.20 8.90 41.49
CA GLN A 378 18.82 7.56 41.97
C GLN A 378 18.79 6.54 40.83
N ILE A 379 18.30 6.94 39.66
CA ILE A 379 18.34 6.15 38.43
C ILE A 379 19.79 5.83 38.04
N PHE A 380 20.69 6.81 38.09
CA PHE A 380 22.11 6.63 37.79
C PHE A 380 22.82 5.69 38.77
N ASN A 381 22.59 5.85 40.08
CA ASN A 381 23.19 5.01 41.12
C ASN A 381 22.74 3.54 41.04
N ASN A 382 21.59 3.26 40.40
CA ASN A 382 21.00 1.94 40.26
C ASN A 382 20.96 1.45 38.80
N ILE A 383 21.82 1.98 37.93
CA ILE A 383 21.80 1.79 36.48
C ILE A 383 21.95 0.32 36.02
N THR A 384 22.41 -0.58 36.89
CA THR A 384 22.55 -2.02 36.63
C THR A 384 21.27 -2.82 36.88
N GLN A 385 20.26 -2.24 37.55
CA GLN A 385 18.99 -2.91 37.79
C GLN A 385 18.19 -3.05 36.49
N GLU A 386 17.48 -4.17 36.33
CA GLU A 386 16.75 -4.49 35.10
C GLU A 386 15.62 -3.49 34.81
N ASN A 387 14.80 -3.19 35.82
CA ASN A 387 13.72 -2.21 35.72
C ASN A 387 14.23 -0.79 35.39
N VAL A 388 15.39 -0.39 35.92
CA VAL A 388 16.05 0.88 35.61
C VAL A 388 16.55 0.89 34.17
N THR A 389 17.18 -0.21 33.74
CA THR A 389 17.64 -0.37 32.35
C THR A 389 16.46 -0.31 31.37
N GLN A 390 15.35 -0.94 31.71
CA GLN A 390 14.12 -0.91 30.92
C GLN A 390 13.54 0.51 30.85
N TYR A 391 13.45 1.22 31.98
CA TYR A 391 13.01 2.61 32.02
C TYR A 391 13.87 3.52 31.11
N ILE A 392 15.19 3.42 31.18
CA ILE A 392 16.10 4.23 30.35
C ILE A 392 15.87 3.94 28.84
N LYS A 393 15.73 2.68 28.46
CA LYS A 393 15.58 2.28 27.06
C LYS A 393 14.20 2.57 26.49
N GLU A 394 13.15 2.26 27.24
CA GLU A 394 11.77 2.27 26.75
C GLU A 394 11.06 3.59 27.04
N GLN A 395 11.33 4.22 28.18
CA GLN A 395 10.66 5.47 28.59
C GLN A 395 11.46 6.71 28.20
N LEU A 396 12.78 6.66 28.37
CA LEU A 396 13.68 7.77 28.01
C LEU A 396 14.27 7.64 26.59
N TYR A 397 14.10 6.50 25.91
CA TYR A 397 14.61 6.26 24.55
C TYR A 397 16.13 6.43 24.40
N LEU A 398 16.87 6.27 25.51
CA LEU A 398 18.33 6.37 25.59
C LEU A 398 18.93 4.96 25.70
N SER A 399 20.17 4.79 25.23
CA SER A 399 20.95 3.64 25.69
C SER A 399 21.44 3.89 27.12
N VAL A 400 21.74 2.82 27.85
CA VAL A 400 22.29 2.92 29.22
C VAL A 400 23.60 3.73 29.23
N GLU A 401 24.43 3.54 28.21
CA GLU A 401 25.68 4.27 28.04
C GLU A 401 25.46 5.75 27.72
N ASP A 402 24.49 6.07 26.86
CA ASP A 402 24.15 7.46 26.55
C ASP A 402 23.61 8.18 27.80
N PHE A 403 22.76 7.51 28.59
CA PHE A 403 22.26 8.06 29.85
C PHE A 403 23.40 8.30 30.85
N ARG A 404 24.30 7.32 31.02
CA ARG A 404 25.49 7.46 31.87
C ARG A 404 26.30 8.70 31.49
N LYS A 405 26.64 8.85 30.20
CA LYS A 405 27.40 10.00 29.68
C LYS A 405 26.72 11.32 29.96
N ILE A 406 25.40 11.41 29.79
CA ILE A 406 24.64 12.63 30.05
C ILE A 406 24.79 13.06 31.52
N ILE A 407 24.59 12.14 32.46
CA ILE A 407 24.69 12.43 33.90
C ILE A 407 26.12 12.75 34.31
N GLU A 408 27.12 12.01 33.80
CA GLU A 408 28.53 12.27 34.07
C GLU A 408 29.00 13.63 33.54
N ILE A 409 28.57 14.05 32.36
CA ILE A 409 28.92 15.37 31.82
C ILE A 409 28.29 16.48 32.65
N GLN A 410 27.02 16.32 33.05
CA GLN A 410 26.33 17.29 33.90
C GLN A 410 26.98 17.42 35.30
N GLY A 411 27.50 16.33 35.86
CA GLY A 411 28.13 16.32 37.18
C GLY A 411 29.54 16.92 37.25
N ARG A 412 30.21 17.17 36.11
CA ARG A 412 31.57 17.74 36.08
C ARG A 412 31.56 19.23 36.41
N THR A 413 32.57 19.72 37.12
CA THR A 413 32.72 21.16 37.42
C THR A 413 33.53 21.92 36.36
N GLU A 414 34.36 21.22 35.58
CA GLU A 414 35.22 21.81 34.54
C GLU A 414 35.14 21.01 33.23
N ASN A 415 35.36 21.68 32.08
CA ASN A 415 35.40 21.08 30.74
C ASN A 415 34.18 20.20 30.38
N GLN A 416 32.98 20.68 30.70
CA GLN A 416 31.72 20.00 30.36
C GLN A 416 31.49 20.01 28.84
N ASN A 417 31.52 18.82 28.21
CA ASN A 417 31.22 18.66 26.78
C ASN A 417 29.70 18.64 26.53
N TRP A 418 29.05 19.79 26.68
CA TRP A 418 27.61 19.92 26.50
C TRP A 418 27.11 19.58 25.10
N GLU A 419 27.93 19.79 24.08
CA GLU A 419 27.59 19.44 22.69
C GLU A 419 27.27 17.94 22.54
N GLU A 420 27.99 17.09 23.28
CA GLU A 420 27.70 15.65 23.32
C GLU A 420 26.35 15.37 23.99
N VAL A 421 26.03 16.06 25.08
CA VAL A 421 24.72 15.92 25.76
C VAL A 421 23.58 16.31 24.83
N TYR A 422 23.68 17.46 24.14
CA TYR A 422 22.65 17.88 23.19
C TYR A 422 22.51 16.90 22.03
N ARG A 423 23.61 16.33 21.53
CA ARG A 423 23.59 15.31 20.48
C ARG A 423 22.86 14.04 20.93
N LEU A 424 23.12 13.57 22.15
CA LEU A 424 22.50 12.37 22.70
C LEU A 424 21.00 12.58 22.98
N LEU A 425 20.64 13.73 23.58
CA LEU A 425 19.26 14.07 23.88
C LEU A 425 18.43 14.34 22.63
N GLU A 426 18.98 15.02 21.62
CA GLU A 426 18.29 15.23 20.34
C GLU A 426 17.96 13.88 19.68
N LYS A 427 18.90 12.93 19.69
CA LYS A 427 18.67 11.58 19.16
C LYS A 427 17.56 10.83 19.92
N ALA A 428 17.55 10.92 21.24
CA ALA A 428 16.52 10.30 22.07
C ALA A 428 15.14 10.97 21.87
N GLN A 429 15.10 12.30 21.84
CA GLN A 429 13.89 13.07 21.55
C GLN A 429 13.33 12.71 20.16
N THR A 430 14.19 12.58 19.15
CA THR A 430 13.80 12.18 17.79
C THR A 430 13.13 10.81 17.77
N LYS A 431 13.67 9.83 18.50
CA LYS A 431 13.04 8.51 18.67
C LYS A 431 11.71 8.58 19.42
N LYS A 432 11.72 9.22 20.60
CA LYS A 432 10.54 9.31 21.49
C LYS A 432 9.35 9.98 20.81
N ARG A 433 9.61 11.02 20.01
CA ARG A 433 8.58 11.81 19.34
C ARG A 433 8.23 11.29 17.95
N ASN A 434 8.86 10.21 17.49
CA ASN A 434 8.77 9.73 16.12
C ASN A 434 8.96 10.88 15.11
N PHE A 435 9.97 11.72 15.35
CA PHE A 435 10.16 12.97 14.63
C PHE A 435 10.52 12.69 13.16
N THR A 436 9.74 13.27 12.25
CA THR A 436 10.01 13.29 10.83
C THR A 436 10.53 14.66 10.42
N TYR A 437 11.59 14.69 9.60
CA TYR A 437 12.09 15.96 9.09
C TYR A 437 11.01 16.63 8.24
N PRO A 438 10.72 17.93 8.45
CA PRO A 438 9.83 18.65 7.57
C PRO A 438 10.40 18.58 6.15
N PRO A 439 9.58 18.34 5.13
CA PRO A 439 10.09 18.15 3.78
C PRO A 439 10.71 19.48 3.28
N ILE A 440 11.85 19.40 2.56
CA ILE A 440 12.57 20.55 1.98
C ILE A 440 11.99 21.10 0.67
N GLY A 441 11.43 22.30 0.71
CA GLY A 441 10.81 22.95 -0.46
C GLY A 441 9.58 23.76 -0.07
N ARG A 442 8.73 24.05 -1.07
CA ARG A 442 7.56 24.91 -0.87
C ARG A 442 6.28 24.08 -0.76
N LYS A 443 5.50 24.34 0.29
CA LYS A 443 4.11 23.89 0.35
C LYS A 443 3.23 24.93 -0.33
N GLU A 444 2.49 24.51 -1.34
CA GLU A 444 1.47 25.34 -1.97
C GLU A 444 0.09 24.84 -1.61
N ILE A 445 -0.81 25.78 -1.32
CA ILE A 445 -2.22 25.51 -1.10
C ILE A 445 -2.93 26.15 -2.27
N ASN A 446 -3.44 25.31 -3.17
CA ASN A 446 -4.13 25.73 -4.37
C ASN A 446 -5.59 25.23 -4.33
N ASN A 447 -6.41 25.76 -5.24
CA ASN A 447 -7.76 25.24 -5.51
C ASN A 447 -8.64 25.08 -4.25
N ILE A 448 -8.72 26.14 -3.43
CA ILE A 448 -9.67 26.19 -2.32
C ILE A 448 -11.03 26.57 -2.88
N TYR A 449 -11.97 25.63 -2.91
CA TYR A 449 -13.35 25.94 -3.25
C TYR A 449 -14.31 25.12 -2.39
N ALA A 450 -15.45 25.73 -2.08
CA ALA A 450 -16.56 25.07 -1.43
C ALA A 450 -17.44 24.45 -2.53
N ASN A 451 -17.63 23.13 -2.49
CA ASN A 451 -18.71 22.51 -3.24
C ASN A 451 -19.99 22.64 -2.40
N SER A 452 -20.94 23.38 -2.95
CA SER A 452 -22.28 23.60 -2.42
C SER A 452 -23.21 22.44 -2.65
#